data_AF-A0A535BN14-F1
#
_entry.id   AF-A0A535BN14-F1
#
_cell.length_a   1.000
_cell.length_b   1.000
_cell.length_c   1.000
_cell.angle_alpha   90.00
_cell.angle_beta   90.00
_cell.angle_gamma   90.00
#
_symmetry.space_group_name_H-M   'P 1'
#
loop_
_entity.id
_entity.type
_entity.pdbx_description
1 polymer ?
#
loop_
_entity_poly.entity_id
_entity_poly.type
_entity_poly.pdbx_seq_one_letter_code
_entity_poly.pdbx_strand_id
1 'polypeptide(L)'
;MPSFAHVVVVVMENKSASSIIGNTSQASYINGLAAQYSYASNDFAISHPSLPNYLALTGASTFGITSDCSPPACPVNATNLMDRIESSGRSWKAYMESMPTSCATTDAYPYAVKHNPFVYYNDIRTNASRCQSHVVPFTQLGTDLRSASTTPSYSWITPNMCNDMHDCSIATGDAWLRTQIPAILSSPAFTTQNSVLLLTWDEDDSSGNNRVDLVVAGPNAVRGQVSAVSYNHYSILSTVESAWGLAALNANDSSATTLASFFGASTPSTSCSGATIASTPQSSQMAGTQVAFTGSTSACPNPRYEFWARWQGHTDWQLLQGYSTSSTYSWNSTGAATGTENIGVWVKDASSAGSLDASVSLPFSVTAPGCASVTASATPASVAHGSGTHVTITGAASSCTSANPRYEFWMRPASVSTWQLVQAYATSGTYSWNSTGAAPGKVYFGVWVADARSPKIVDAFAGLQVTVT
;
A
#
# COMPACT_ATOMS: atom_id res chain seq x y z
N MET A 1 -4.58 -0.88 21.68
CA MET A 1 -5.29 -1.85 20.83
C MET A 1 -5.21 -1.40 19.37
N PRO A 2 -4.90 -2.28 18.40
CA PRO A 2 -5.03 -1.95 16.99
C PRO A 2 -6.49 -1.67 16.63
N SER A 3 -6.73 -0.72 15.72
CA SER A 3 -8.05 -0.54 15.12
C SER A 3 -8.24 -1.58 14.02
N PHE A 4 -8.90 -2.69 14.34
CA PHE A 4 -9.18 -3.74 13.36
C PHE A 4 -10.20 -3.28 12.31
N ALA A 5 -9.95 -3.60 11.04
CA ALA A 5 -10.95 -3.58 9.98
C ALA A 5 -11.90 -4.78 10.13
N HIS A 6 -11.34 -5.96 10.43
CA HIS A 6 -12.09 -7.20 10.59
C HIS A 6 -11.65 -8.01 11.81
N VAL A 7 -12.62 -8.50 12.58
CA VAL A 7 -12.44 -9.48 13.65
C VAL A 7 -13.23 -10.73 13.29
N VAL A 8 -12.57 -11.87 13.27
CA VAL A 8 -13.21 -13.19 13.10
C VAL A 8 -13.10 -13.95 14.41
N VAL A 9 -14.22 -14.41 14.96
CA VAL A 9 -14.27 -15.27 16.14
C VAL A 9 -14.77 -16.65 15.70
N VAL A 10 -13.99 -17.69 16.01
CA VAL A 10 -14.36 -19.09 15.80
C VAL A 10 -14.48 -19.75 17.16
N VAL A 11 -15.63 -20.35 17.45
CA VAL A 11 -15.89 -21.04 18.72
C VAL A 11 -16.07 -22.52 18.47
N MET A 12 -15.23 -23.32 19.12
CA MET A 12 -15.23 -24.78 19.15
C MET A 12 -15.84 -25.27 20.48
N GLU A 13 -16.03 -26.58 20.63
CA GLU A 13 -16.83 -27.14 21.72
C GLU A 13 -16.06 -28.06 22.68
N ASN A 14 -16.35 -27.96 23.97
CA ASN A 14 -16.19 -29.03 24.97
C ASN A 14 -14.82 -29.73 25.00
N LYS A 15 -13.73 -28.96 25.08
CA LYS A 15 -12.37 -29.50 25.18
C LYS A 15 -11.53 -28.71 26.16
N SER A 16 -11.00 -29.40 27.17
CA SER A 16 -9.99 -28.82 28.05
C SER A 16 -8.74 -28.44 27.26
N ALA A 17 -8.07 -27.36 27.69
CA ALA A 17 -6.84 -26.90 27.07
C ALA A 17 -5.75 -28.01 26.96
N SER A 18 -5.69 -28.91 27.95
CA SER A 18 -4.77 -30.05 27.96
C SER A 18 -5.07 -31.14 26.93
N SER A 19 -6.28 -31.18 26.39
CA SER A 19 -6.68 -32.17 25.38
C SER A 19 -6.29 -31.76 23.95
N ILE A 20 -6.08 -30.45 23.73
CA ILE A 20 -5.78 -29.85 22.42
C ILE A 20 -4.31 -29.46 22.32
N ILE A 21 -3.84 -28.48 23.10
CA ILE A 21 -2.45 -28.01 23.04
C ILE A 21 -1.52 -29.05 23.69
N GLY A 22 -0.55 -29.53 22.91
CA GLY A 22 0.29 -30.69 23.23
C GLY A 22 -0.15 -31.99 22.54
N ASN A 23 -1.42 -32.13 22.15
CA ASN A 23 -1.95 -33.31 21.46
C ASN A 23 -1.74 -33.23 19.94
N THR A 24 -0.49 -33.26 19.49
CA THR A 24 -0.16 -33.18 18.06
C THR A 24 -0.65 -34.38 17.23
N SER A 25 -1.06 -35.47 17.88
CA SER A 25 -1.62 -36.64 17.19
C SER A 25 -3.03 -36.42 16.64
N GLN A 26 -3.84 -35.58 17.31
CA GLN A 26 -5.21 -35.27 16.89
C GLN A 26 -5.41 -33.78 16.55
N ALA A 27 -4.64 -32.87 17.15
CA ALA A 27 -4.76 -31.43 16.99
C ALA A 27 -3.53 -30.81 16.30
N SER A 28 -2.95 -31.50 15.31
CA SER A 28 -1.70 -31.07 14.66
C SER A 28 -1.78 -29.67 14.03
N TYR A 29 -2.90 -29.31 13.40
CA TYR A 29 -3.06 -27.99 12.78
C TYR A 29 -3.22 -26.90 13.84
N ILE A 30 -4.05 -27.13 14.86
CA ILE A 30 -4.26 -26.18 15.96
C ILE A 30 -2.96 -25.89 16.69
N ASN A 31 -2.18 -26.93 17.02
CA ASN A 31 -0.86 -26.77 17.65
C ASN A 31 0.11 -25.99 16.75
N GLY A 32 0.11 -26.27 15.45
CA GLY A 32 0.89 -25.52 14.47
C GLY A 32 0.47 -24.05 14.40
N LEU A 33 -0.84 -23.76 14.44
CA LEU A 33 -1.37 -22.40 14.42
C LEU A 33 -0.98 -21.63 15.69
N ALA A 34 -1.13 -22.24 16.86
CA ALA A 34 -0.73 -21.68 18.14
C ALA A 34 0.78 -21.37 18.20
N ALA A 35 1.62 -22.29 17.70
CA ALA A 35 3.07 -22.09 17.62
C ALA A 35 3.47 -21.02 16.61
N GLN A 36 2.73 -20.89 15.49
CA GLN A 36 3.02 -19.91 14.45
C GLN A 36 2.59 -18.49 14.84
N TYR A 37 1.49 -18.35 15.58
CA TYR A 37 0.93 -17.07 15.99
C TYR A 37 1.01 -16.90 17.51
N SER A 38 -0.08 -16.50 18.14
CA SER A 38 -0.14 -16.20 19.56
C SER A 38 -1.09 -17.15 20.27
N TYR A 39 -0.76 -17.51 21.51
CA TYR A 39 -1.54 -18.42 22.34
C TYR A 39 -1.69 -17.88 23.77
N ALA A 40 -2.92 -17.85 24.25
CA ALA A 40 -3.24 -17.60 25.65
C ALA A 40 -3.28 -18.92 26.42
N SER A 41 -2.26 -19.18 27.25
CA SER A 41 -2.15 -20.43 27.99
C SER A 41 -2.98 -20.48 29.28
N ASN A 42 -3.67 -19.38 29.60
CA ASN A 42 -4.40 -19.17 30.85
C ASN A 42 -5.75 -18.48 30.60
N ASP A 43 -6.53 -19.04 29.67
CA ASP A 43 -7.88 -18.59 29.30
C ASP A 43 -8.94 -19.52 29.89
N PHE A 44 -10.05 -18.94 30.37
CA PHE A 44 -11.10 -19.66 31.08
C PHE A 44 -12.49 -19.39 30.51
N ALA A 45 -13.26 -20.45 30.33
CA ALA A 45 -14.68 -20.35 30.11
C ALA A 45 -15.42 -19.95 31.40
N ILE A 46 -16.66 -19.47 31.25
CA ILE A 46 -17.41 -18.80 32.32
C ILE A 46 -18.27 -19.78 33.10
N SER A 47 -18.84 -20.77 32.44
CA SER A 47 -19.81 -21.68 33.07
C SER A 47 -19.83 -23.05 32.40
N HIS A 48 -20.75 -23.88 32.88
CA HIS A 48 -21.29 -25.03 32.17
C HIS A 48 -22.82 -24.98 32.26
N PRO A 49 -23.56 -25.44 31.23
CA PRO A 49 -23.09 -25.99 29.95
C PRO A 49 -22.82 -24.88 28.89
N SER A 50 -22.70 -25.28 27.61
CA SER A 50 -22.32 -24.44 26.47
C SER A 50 -23.07 -23.11 26.35
N LEU A 51 -24.41 -23.10 26.32
CA LEU A 51 -25.19 -21.88 26.01
C LEU A 51 -24.79 -20.64 26.84
N PRO A 52 -24.69 -20.73 28.19
CA PRO A 52 -24.16 -19.65 29.02
C PRO A 52 -22.84 -19.03 28.52
N ASN A 53 -21.91 -19.82 27.97
CA ASN A 53 -20.62 -19.33 27.46
C ASN A 53 -20.78 -18.56 26.15
N TYR A 54 -21.63 -19.00 25.24
CA TYR A 54 -21.97 -18.25 24.02
C TYR A 54 -22.60 -16.89 24.33
N LEU A 55 -23.46 -16.82 25.35
CA LEU A 55 -24.02 -15.56 25.84
C LEU A 55 -22.96 -14.69 26.50
N ALA A 56 -22.03 -15.28 27.26
CA ALA A 56 -20.92 -14.54 27.85
C ALA A 56 -20.03 -13.89 26.77
N LEU A 57 -19.73 -14.61 25.68
CA LEU A 57 -18.93 -14.11 24.56
C LEU A 57 -19.58 -12.98 23.75
N THR A 58 -20.91 -12.82 23.83
CA THR A 58 -21.67 -11.87 22.98
C THR A 58 -22.44 -10.80 23.76
N GLY A 59 -22.66 -11.01 25.06
CA GLY A 59 -23.45 -10.15 25.94
C GLY A 59 -22.78 -9.81 27.26
N ALA A 60 -21.53 -10.25 27.45
CA ALA A 60 -20.76 -10.07 28.68
C ALA A 60 -21.50 -10.57 29.94
N SER A 61 -22.39 -11.54 29.81
CA SER A 61 -23.20 -12.09 30.89
C SER A 61 -23.78 -13.44 30.48
N THR A 62 -23.96 -14.34 31.44
CA THR A 62 -24.81 -15.53 31.24
C THR A 62 -26.29 -15.20 31.35
N PHE A 63 -26.65 -13.97 31.76
CA PHE A 63 -28.01 -13.52 32.05
C PHE A 63 -28.74 -14.38 33.09
N GLY A 64 -27.99 -15.08 33.95
CA GLY A 64 -28.55 -16.02 34.93
C GLY A 64 -29.03 -17.33 34.33
N ILE A 65 -28.78 -17.58 33.04
CA ILE A 65 -29.04 -18.86 32.40
C ILE A 65 -27.93 -19.83 32.83
N THR A 66 -28.33 -21.00 33.32
CA THR A 66 -27.42 -22.03 33.89
C THR A 66 -27.60 -23.40 33.24
N SER A 67 -28.32 -23.48 32.12
CA SER A 67 -28.59 -24.72 31.40
C SER A 67 -28.83 -24.43 29.92
N ASP A 68 -28.61 -25.42 29.06
CA ASP A 68 -29.05 -25.36 27.67
C ASP A 68 -30.58 -25.31 27.60
N CYS A 69 -31.10 -24.42 26.78
CA CYS A 69 -32.53 -24.19 26.59
C CYS A 69 -32.78 -23.67 25.19
N SER A 70 -34.01 -23.77 24.69
CA SER A 70 -34.35 -23.21 23.39
C SER A 70 -34.49 -21.67 23.47
N PRO A 71 -34.29 -20.93 22.36
CA PRO A 71 -34.38 -19.48 22.39
C PRO A 71 -35.71 -18.91 22.94
N PRO A 72 -36.89 -19.52 22.68
CA PRO A 72 -38.14 -19.08 23.30
C PRO A 72 -38.24 -19.37 24.81
N ALA A 73 -37.51 -20.37 25.32
CA ALA A 73 -37.53 -20.76 26.72
C ALA A 73 -36.61 -19.89 27.60
N CYS A 74 -35.53 -19.36 27.03
CA CYS A 74 -34.61 -18.46 27.70
C CYS A 74 -34.26 -17.24 26.84
N PRO A 75 -35.28 -16.42 26.48
CA PRO A 75 -35.04 -15.22 25.71
C PRO A 75 -34.25 -14.21 26.53
N VAL A 76 -33.28 -13.57 25.88
CA VAL A 76 -32.48 -12.50 26.46
C VAL A 76 -33.02 -11.16 25.97
N ASN A 77 -33.36 -10.28 26.92
CA ASN A 77 -33.79 -8.92 26.63
C ASN A 77 -32.77 -7.93 27.19
N ALA A 78 -31.62 -7.83 26.52
CA ALA A 78 -30.51 -6.98 26.91
C ALA A 78 -29.74 -6.48 25.69
N THR A 79 -29.07 -5.34 25.83
CA THR A 79 -28.10 -4.87 24.84
C THR A 79 -26.97 -5.88 24.71
N ASN A 80 -26.58 -6.17 23.48
CA ASN A 80 -25.52 -7.12 23.15
C ASN A 80 -24.43 -6.46 22.31
N LEU A 81 -23.33 -7.18 22.07
CA LEU A 81 -22.19 -6.68 21.31
C LEU A 81 -22.59 -6.27 19.88
N MET A 82 -23.55 -6.95 19.25
CA MET A 82 -23.96 -6.64 17.88
C MET A 82 -24.66 -5.27 17.80
N ASP A 83 -25.42 -4.87 18.84
CA ASP A 83 -25.98 -3.51 18.94
C ASP A 83 -24.88 -2.45 18.95
N ARG A 84 -23.80 -2.70 19.70
CA ARG A 84 -22.65 -1.79 19.77
C ARG A 84 -21.94 -1.69 18.42
N ILE A 85 -21.71 -2.83 17.77
CA ILE A 85 -21.06 -2.89 16.46
C ILE A 85 -21.87 -2.10 15.42
N GLU A 86 -23.17 -2.35 15.31
CA GLU A 86 -24.05 -1.65 14.38
C GLU A 86 -24.11 -0.14 14.68
N SER A 87 -24.20 0.25 15.97
CA SER A 87 -24.23 1.66 16.36
C SER A 87 -22.96 2.43 15.98
N SER A 88 -21.83 1.72 15.83
CA SER A 88 -20.56 2.30 15.36
C SER A 88 -20.44 2.39 13.83
N GLY A 89 -21.48 1.97 13.09
CA GLY A 89 -21.49 1.91 11.63
C GLY A 89 -20.75 0.71 11.04
N ARG A 90 -20.42 -0.29 11.86
CA ARG A 90 -19.71 -1.50 11.45
C ARG A 90 -20.69 -2.62 11.14
N SER A 91 -20.31 -3.50 10.21
CA SER A 91 -21.11 -4.66 9.84
C SER A 91 -20.74 -5.88 10.67
N TRP A 92 -21.71 -6.76 10.91
CA TRP A 92 -21.47 -8.06 11.52
C TRP A 92 -22.19 -9.18 10.77
N LYS A 93 -21.75 -10.41 10.95
CA LYS A 93 -22.46 -11.61 10.48
C LYS A 93 -22.03 -12.83 11.27
N ALA A 94 -22.97 -13.72 11.54
CA ALA A 94 -22.76 -15.02 12.15
C ALA A 94 -22.99 -16.13 11.12
N TYR A 95 -22.01 -17.01 11.00
CA TYR A 95 -21.97 -18.12 10.05
C TYR A 95 -22.07 -19.43 10.82
N MET A 96 -23.23 -20.06 10.73
CA MET A 96 -23.56 -21.26 11.50
C MET A 96 -23.54 -22.48 10.58
N GLU A 97 -22.64 -23.44 10.84
CA GLU A 97 -22.53 -24.62 9.98
C GLU A 97 -23.74 -25.55 10.14
N SER A 98 -24.18 -26.12 9.02
CA SER A 98 -25.39 -26.95 8.91
C SER A 98 -26.70 -26.25 9.31
N MET A 99 -26.69 -24.93 9.56
CA MET A 99 -27.93 -24.20 9.81
C MET A 99 -28.81 -24.24 8.55
N PRO A 100 -30.05 -24.73 8.63
CA PRO A 100 -30.85 -25.08 7.44
C PRO A 100 -31.32 -23.85 6.66
N THR A 101 -31.62 -22.76 7.38
CA THR A 101 -32.07 -21.49 6.82
C THR A 101 -31.58 -20.35 7.71
N SER A 102 -31.43 -19.14 7.15
CA SER A 102 -31.09 -17.96 7.95
C SER A 102 -32.06 -17.78 9.12
N CYS A 103 -31.54 -17.38 10.28
CA CYS A 103 -32.30 -17.21 11.50
C CYS A 103 -33.04 -18.48 11.99
N ALA A 104 -32.49 -19.68 11.78
CA ALA A 104 -33.07 -20.89 12.38
C ALA A 104 -33.01 -20.81 13.91
N THR A 105 -34.13 -21.07 14.58
CA THR A 105 -34.28 -20.98 16.05
C THR A 105 -34.51 -22.33 16.73
N THR A 106 -34.29 -23.43 16.01
CA THR A 106 -34.48 -24.80 16.49
C THR A 106 -33.34 -25.67 15.98
N ASP A 107 -33.07 -26.75 16.69
CA ASP A 107 -32.07 -27.74 16.27
C ASP A 107 -32.41 -28.34 14.91
N ALA A 108 -31.37 -28.60 14.14
CA ALA A 108 -31.44 -29.28 12.85
C ALA A 108 -30.14 -30.04 12.65
N TYR A 109 -30.00 -31.16 13.37
CA TYR A 109 -28.74 -31.91 13.47
C TYR A 109 -28.04 -32.05 12.10
N PRO A 110 -26.74 -31.74 11.99
CA PRO A 110 -25.81 -31.46 13.10
C PRO A 110 -25.75 -30.00 13.55
N TYR A 111 -26.67 -29.12 13.14
CA TYR A 111 -26.80 -27.78 13.72
C TYR A 111 -27.50 -27.83 15.09
N ALA A 112 -26.87 -27.24 16.10
CA ALA A 112 -27.42 -27.06 17.43
C ALA A 112 -27.67 -25.57 17.72
N VAL A 113 -28.91 -25.22 18.05
CA VAL A 113 -29.31 -23.82 18.28
C VAL A 113 -28.66 -23.24 19.53
N LYS A 114 -28.31 -24.08 20.51
CA LYS A 114 -27.58 -23.66 21.72
C LYS A 114 -26.21 -23.04 21.45
N HIS A 115 -25.58 -23.34 20.32
CA HIS A 115 -24.31 -22.73 19.91
C HIS A 115 -24.52 -21.42 19.11
N ASN A 116 -25.76 -20.95 18.97
CA ASN A 116 -26.14 -19.73 18.25
C ASN A 116 -26.65 -18.65 19.23
N PRO A 117 -25.79 -17.83 19.85
CA PRO A 117 -26.24 -16.84 20.85
C PRO A 117 -27.18 -15.79 20.26
N PHE A 118 -27.03 -15.49 18.97
CA PHE A 118 -27.73 -14.39 18.30
C PHE A 118 -29.25 -14.56 18.29
N VAL A 119 -29.75 -15.80 18.24
CA VAL A 119 -31.19 -16.06 18.26
C VAL A 119 -31.80 -16.02 19.67
N TYR A 120 -31.00 -15.92 20.73
CA TYR A 120 -31.51 -15.74 22.10
C TYR A 120 -31.86 -14.28 22.39
N TYR A 121 -31.17 -13.32 21.76
CA TYR A 121 -31.46 -11.90 21.88
C TYR A 121 -32.77 -11.53 21.19
N ASN A 122 -33.72 -10.95 21.94
CA ASN A 122 -35.05 -10.63 21.43
C ASN A 122 -35.02 -9.60 20.29
N ASP A 123 -34.20 -8.56 20.42
CA ASP A 123 -34.00 -7.50 19.44
C ASP A 123 -33.40 -7.98 18.11
N ILE A 124 -32.72 -9.14 18.11
CA ILE A 124 -32.27 -9.83 16.91
C ILE A 124 -33.37 -10.78 16.43
N ARG A 125 -33.73 -11.79 17.23
CA ARG A 125 -34.65 -12.88 16.82
C ARG A 125 -36.03 -12.38 16.37
N THR A 126 -36.59 -11.36 17.03
CA THR A 126 -37.92 -10.84 16.70
C THR A 126 -37.89 -9.80 15.56
N ASN A 127 -36.71 -9.34 15.16
CA ASN A 127 -36.51 -8.51 13.98
C ASN A 127 -36.12 -9.39 12.79
N ALA A 128 -37.13 -9.83 12.03
CA ALA A 128 -36.94 -10.77 10.92
C ALA A 128 -35.88 -10.31 9.90
N SER A 129 -35.86 -9.02 9.56
CA SER A 129 -34.88 -8.48 8.61
C SER A 129 -33.46 -8.58 9.16
N ARG A 130 -33.25 -8.14 10.40
CA ARG A 130 -31.93 -8.16 11.04
C ARG A 130 -31.43 -9.59 11.22
N CYS A 131 -32.28 -10.48 11.73
CA CYS A 131 -31.87 -11.86 11.95
C CYS A 131 -31.55 -12.57 10.63
N GLN A 132 -32.36 -12.40 9.59
CA GLN A 132 -32.14 -13.07 8.30
C GLN A 132 -30.90 -12.57 7.55
N SER A 133 -30.54 -11.28 7.69
CA SER A 133 -29.36 -10.70 7.04
C SER A 133 -28.05 -11.00 7.77
N HIS A 134 -28.10 -11.18 9.09
CA HIS A 134 -26.90 -11.31 9.91
C HIS A 134 -26.64 -12.73 10.45
N VAL A 135 -27.67 -13.55 10.68
CA VAL A 135 -27.51 -14.93 11.18
C VAL A 135 -27.77 -15.90 10.04
N VAL A 136 -26.71 -16.41 9.43
CA VAL A 136 -26.77 -17.09 8.13
C VAL A 136 -26.08 -18.45 8.09
N PRO A 137 -26.47 -19.35 7.17
CA PRO A 137 -25.78 -20.62 6.98
C PRO A 137 -24.30 -20.40 6.63
N PHE A 138 -23.41 -21.27 7.15
CA PHE A 138 -21.96 -21.18 6.95
C PHE A 138 -21.53 -21.10 5.47
N THR A 139 -22.33 -21.65 4.56
CA THR A 139 -22.09 -21.60 3.11
C THR A 139 -21.99 -20.18 2.54
N GLN A 140 -22.49 -19.15 3.26
CA GLN A 140 -22.32 -17.76 2.85
C GLN A 140 -20.90 -17.23 3.06
N LEU A 141 -20.12 -17.80 4.00
CA LEU A 141 -18.78 -17.31 4.36
C LEU A 141 -17.86 -17.17 3.13
N GLY A 142 -17.82 -18.19 2.27
CA GLY A 142 -16.97 -18.17 1.08
C GLY A 142 -17.34 -17.07 0.07
N THR A 143 -18.59 -16.59 0.07
CA THR A 143 -19.00 -15.45 -0.75
C THR A 143 -18.51 -14.15 -0.15
N ASP A 144 -18.67 -13.98 1.16
CA ASP A 144 -18.29 -12.74 1.84
C ASP A 144 -16.77 -12.56 1.90
N LEU A 145 -15.99 -13.65 1.98
CA LEU A 145 -14.53 -13.61 1.94
C LEU A 145 -13.92 -13.24 0.58
N ARG A 146 -14.71 -13.08 -0.50
CA ARG A 146 -14.16 -12.80 -1.85
C ARG A 146 -13.51 -11.43 -1.99
N SER A 147 -13.84 -10.47 -1.14
CA SER A 147 -13.27 -9.12 -1.16
C SER A 147 -13.26 -8.50 0.23
N ALA A 148 -12.36 -7.55 0.46
CA ALA A 148 -12.31 -6.82 1.74
C ALA A 148 -13.63 -6.09 2.05
N SER A 149 -14.32 -5.57 1.03
CA SER A 149 -15.60 -4.85 1.20
C SER A 149 -16.80 -5.74 1.49
N THR A 150 -16.73 -7.03 1.15
CA THR A 150 -17.81 -8.00 1.41
C THR A 150 -17.62 -8.74 2.72
N THR A 151 -16.39 -8.80 3.24
CA THR A 151 -16.11 -9.36 4.57
C THR A 151 -16.71 -8.46 5.66
N PRO A 152 -17.54 -8.97 6.58
CA PRO A 152 -18.07 -8.17 7.69
C PRO A 152 -16.96 -7.66 8.61
N SER A 153 -17.16 -6.51 9.27
CA SER A 153 -16.23 -6.05 10.30
C SER A 153 -16.14 -7.03 11.46
N TYR A 154 -17.26 -7.65 11.87
CA TYR A 154 -17.29 -8.74 12.85
C TYR A 154 -17.87 -10.01 12.23
N SER A 155 -17.10 -11.09 12.20
CA SER A 155 -17.56 -12.39 11.72
C SER A 155 -17.51 -13.40 12.86
N TRP A 156 -18.67 -13.96 13.20
CA TRP A 156 -18.77 -15.08 14.13
C TRP A 156 -18.91 -16.38 13.37
N ILE A 157 -18.19 -17.43 13.76
CA ILE A 157 -18.24 -18.74 13.12
C ILE A 157 -18.41 -19.82 14.20
N THR A 158 -19.42 -20.65 14.04
CA THR A 158 -19.61 -21.87 14.84
C THR A 158 -19.74 -23.05 13.89
N PRO A 159 -18.85 -24.05 13.97
CA PRO A 159 -19.01 -25.31 13.24
C PRO A 159 -20.22 -26.11 13.76
N ASN A 160 -20.57 -27.19 13.07
CA ASN A 160 -21.64 -28.08 13.51
C ASN A 160 -21.14 -29.05 14.60
N MET A 161 -22.05 -29.76 15.25
CA MET A 161 -21.78 -30.69 16.39
C MET A 161 -20.67 -31.73 16.15
N CYS A 162 -20.29 -32.00 14.91
CA CYS A 162 -19.16 -32.87 14.60
C CYS A 162 -17.86 -32.05 14.41
N ASN A 163 -17.92 -30.99 13.61
CA ASN A 163 -16.74 -30.20 13.28
C ASN A 163 -16.27 -29.29 14.43
N ASP A 164 -17.15 -28.98 15.38
CA ASP A 164 -16.82 -28.22 16.59
C ASP A 164 -16.13 -29.09 17.67
N MET A 165 -16.05 -30.41 17.43
CA MET A 165 -15.51 -31.45 18.34
C MET A 165 -16.43 -31.86 19.50
N HIS A 166 -17.72 -31.49 19.48
CA HIS A 166 -18.67 -31.92 20.50
C HIS A 166 -18.93 -33.44 20.41
N ASP A 167 -19.41 -33.91 19.28
CA ASP A 167 -19.82 -35.31 19.05
C ASP A 167 -18.76 -36.13 18.30
N CYS A 168 -17.78 -35.47 17.68
CA CYS A 168 -16.73 -36.11 16.89
C CYS A 168 -15.35 -35.86 17.48
N SER A 169 -14.36 -36.61 16.96
CA SER A 169 -12.99 -36.55 17.46
C SER A 169 -12.34 -35.18 17.25
N ILE A 170 -11.34 -34.87 18.09
CA ILE A 170 -10.46 -33.69 17.93
C ILE A 170 -9.86 -33.64 16.52
N ALA A 171 -9.48 -34.80 15.95
CA ALA A 171 -8.93 -34.88 14.59
C ALA A 171 -9.92 -34.44 13.51
N THR A 172 -11.23 -34.64 13.72
CA THR A 172 -12.27 -34.17 12.81
C THR A 172 -12.33 -32.65 12.81
N GLY A 173 -12.39 -32.02 13.99
CA GLY A 173 -12.39 -30.57 14.11
C GLY A 173 -11.06 -29.93 13.66
N ASP A 174 -9.92 -30.55 13.94
CA ASP A 174 -8.60 -30.09 13.46
C ASP A 174 -8.54 -30.08 11.92
N ALA A 175 -9.10 -31.11 11.27
CA ALA A 175 -9.18 -31.17 9.81
C ALA A 175 -10.12 -30.11 9.22
N TRP A 176 -11.24 -29.84 9.89
CA TRP A 176 -12.14 -28.75 9.51
C TRP A 176 -11.43 -27.40 9.61
N LEU A 177 -10.80 -27.11 10.75
CA LEU A 177 -10.04 -25.86 10.98
C LEU A 177 -8.87 -25.71 10.00
N ARG A 178 -8.18 -26.80 9.66
CA ARG A 178 -7.11 -26.82 8.64
C ARG A 178 -7.59 -26.38 7.27
N THR A 179 -8.88 -26.53 6.98
CA THR A 179 -9.47 -26.07 5.72
C THR A 179 -9.94 -24.62 5.85
N GLN A 180 -10.68 -24.29 6.91
CA GLN A 180 -11.37 -23.00 7.02
C GLN A 180 -10.45 -21.86 7.43
N ILE A 181 -9.56 -22.07 8.41
CA ILE A 181 -8.70 -20.98 8.90
C ILE A 181 -7.75 -20.48 7.80
N PRO A 182 -7.07 -21.32 6.99
CA PRO A 182 -6.25 -20.81 5.91
C PRO A 182 -7.05 -20.04 4.85
N ALA A 183 -8.29 -20.43 4.57
CA ALA A 183 -9.16 -19.68 3.65
C ALA A 183 -9.47 -18.27 4.18
N ILE A 184 -9.71 -18.14 5.49
CA ILE A 184 -9.91 -16.83 6.14
C ILE A 184 -8.61 -16.02 6.12
N LEU A 185 -7.50 -16.60 6.56
CA LEU A 185 -6.20 -15.92 6.68
C LEU A 185 -5.61 -15.49 5.32
N SER A 186 -5.98 -16.18 4.23
CA SER A 186 -5.58 -15.83 2.86
C SER A 186 -6.57 -14.91 2.13
N SER A 187 -7.71 -14.59 2.75
CA SER A 187 -8.71 -13.70 2.14
C SER A 187 -8.18 -12.27 1.92
N PRO A 188 -8.75 -11.49 0.98
CA PRO A 188 -8.34 -10.10 0.77
C PRO A 188 -8.42 -9.24 2.04
N ALA A 189 -9.43 -9.42 2.88
CA ALA A 189 -9.54 -8.72 4.16
C ALA A 189 -8.34 -8.97 5.08
N PHE A 190 -7.87 -10.21 5.19
CA PHE A 190 -6.75 -10.58 6.06
C PHE A 190 -5.38 -10.28 5.46
N THR A 191 -5.28 -10.17 4.14
CA THR A 191 -4.01 -9.92 3.45
C THR A 191 -3.78 -8.44 3.12
N THR A 192 -4.82 -7.61 3.12
CA THR A 192 -4.73 -6.19 2.73
C THR A 192 -5.16 -5.21 3.81
N GLN A 193 -5.81 -5.66 4.89
CA GLN A 193 -6.32 -4.80 5.95
C GLN A 193 -5.98 -5.33 7.34
N ASN A 194 -6.12 -4.46 8.35
CA ASN A 194 -5.85 -4.82 9.73
C ASN A 194 -6.90 -5.80 10.27
N SER A 195 -6.65 -7.09 10.14
CA SER A 195 -7.58 -8.15 10.57
C SER A 195 -7.00 -9.03 11.67
N VAL A 196 -7.88 -9.68 12.43
CA VAL A 196 -7.53 -10.66 13.46
C VAL A 196 -8.53 -11.82 13.46
N LEU A 197 -8.02 -13.02 13.72
CA LEU A 197 -8.80 -14.23 13.99
C LEU A 197 -8.57 -14.67 15.44
N LEU A 198 -9.66 -14.93 16.16
CA LEU A 198 -9.69 -15.45 17.52
C LEU A 198 -10.33 -16.83 17.46
N LEU A 199 -9.58 -17.87 17.81
CA LEU A 199 -10.08 -19.25 17.90
C LEU A 199 -10.11 -19.64 19.38
N THR A 200 -11.28 -20.04 19.87
CA THR A 200 -11.48 -20.44 21.27
C THR A 200 -12.43 -21.65 21.38
N TRP A 201 -12.60 -22.17 22.59
CA TRP A 201 -13.57 -23.20 22.95
C TRP A 201 -14.57 -22.63 23.95
N ASP A 202 -15.83 -23.07 23.86
CA ASP A 202 -16.91 -22.60 24.73
C ASP A 202 -16.70 -22.99 26.19
N GLU A 203 -16.24 -24.22 26.45
CA GLU A 203 -15.97 -24.80 27.77
C GLU A 203 -15.04 -26.02 27.71
N ASP A 204 -14.55 -26.43 28.87
CA ASP A 204 -13.83 -27.71 29.01
C ASP A 204 -14.78 -28.91 29.02
N ASP A 205 -14.22 -30.12 29.02
CA ASP A 205 -14.96 -31.38 29.04
C ASP A 205 -15.45 -31.78 30.46
N SER A 206 -15.68 -30.80 31.34
CA SER A 206 -15.95 -30.97 32.79
C SER A 206 -14.84 -31.70 33.55
N SER A 207 -13.65 -31.84 32.95
CA SER A 207 -12.54 -32.60 33.52
C SER A 207 -11.62 -31.75 34.40
N GLY A 208 -11.75 -30.42 34.34
CA GLY A 208 -10.84 -29.50 34.98
C GLY A 208 -11.53 -28.31 35.63
N ASN A 209 -10.88 -27.16 35.53
CA ASN A 209 -11.34 -25.89 36.09
C ASN A 209 -11.89 -24.95 35.00
N ASN A 210 -12.41 -25.51 33.92
CA ASN A 210 -12.94 -24.79 32.76
C ASN A 210 -11.89 -23.95 32.03
N ARG A 211 -10.63 -24.42 32.02
CA ARG A 211 -9.54 -23.80 31.25
C ARG A 211 -9.61 -24.28 29.81
N VAL A 212 -9.78 -23.34 28.90
CA VAL A 212 -9.89 -23.55 27.45
C VAL A 212 -8.70 -22.93 26.73
N ASP A 213 -8.56 -23.23 25.43
CA ASP A 213 -7.54 -22.62 24.60
C ASP A 213 -8.06 -21.35 23.93
N LEU A 214 -7.17 -20.36 23.77
CA LEU A 214 -7.40 -19.21 22.90
C LEU A 214 -6.17 -18.95 22.04
N VAL A 215 -6.36 -19.07 20.73
CA VAL A 215 -5.35 -18.76 19.71
C VAL A 215 -5.71 -17.44 19.05
N VAL A 216 -4.75 -16.52 19.02
CA VAL A 216 -4.86 -15.22 18.34
C VAL A 216 -4.00 -15.29 17.08
N ALA A 217 -4.63 -15.21 15.91
CA ALA A 217 -3.98 -15.39 14.62
C ALA A 217 -4.30 -14.25 13.64
N GLY A 218 -3.53 -14.18 12.55
CA GLY A 218 -3.68 -13.17 11.50
C GLY A 218 -2.58 -12.11 11.48
N PRO A 219 -2.67 -11.12 10.58
CA PRO A 219 -1.59 -10.17 10.31
C PRO A 219 -1.22 -9.28 11.52
N ASN A 220 -2.16 -9.04 12.44
CA ASN A 220 -1.92 -8.21 13.63
C ASN A 220 -1.47 -9.00 14.87
N ALA A 221 -1.58 -10.33 14.83
CA ALA A 221 -1.15 -11.16 15.94
C ALA A 221 0.39 -11.23 15.99
N VAL A 222 0.97 -11.07 17.17
CA VAL A 222 2.40 -11.34 17.39
C VAL A 222 2.67 -12.82 17.08
N ARG A 223 3.83 -13.08 16.48
CA ARG A 223 4.26 -14.43 16.11
C ARG A 223 4.98 -15.10 17.28
N GLY A 224 4.67 -16.37 17.52
CA GLY A 224 5.30 -17.22 18.53
C GLY A 224 5.11 -16.76 19.99
N GLN A 225 4.12 -15.92 20.28
CA GLN A 225 3.90 -15.41 21.63
C GLN A 225 3.01 -16.34 22.44
N VAL A 226 3.44 -16.67 23.65
CA VAL A 226 2.60 -17.33 24.65
C VAL A 226 2.40 -16.38 25.83
N SER A 227 1.16 -16.11 26.20
CA SER A 227 0.83 -15.26 27.35
C SER A 227 0.15 -16.08 28.44
N ALA A 228 0.66 -15.94 29.67
CA ALA A 228 0.10 -16.54 30.88
C ALA A 228 -0.81 -15.58 31.67
N VAL A 229 -1.09 -14.40 31.12
CA VAL A 229 -2.09 -13.48 31.69
C VAL A 229 -3.44 -14.19 31.77
N SER A 230 -4.19 -13.94 32.83
CA SER A 230 -5.52 -14.53 33.01
C SER A 230 -6.53 -13.85 32.10
N TYR A 231 -7.12 -14.64 31.20
CA TYR A 231 -8.19 -14.24 30.29
C TYR A 231 -9.44 -15.09 30.53
N ASN A 232 -10.55 -14.63 29.97
CA ASN A 232 -11.78 -15.42 29.88
C ASN A 232 -12.63 -14.95 28.68
N HIS A 233 -13.82 -15.52 28.52
CA HIS A 233 -14.73 -15.11 27.43
C HIS A 233 -15.04 -13.61 27.38
N TYR A 234 -15.06 -12.93 28.53
CA TYR A 234 -15.24 -11.48 28.57
C TYR A 234 -14.02 -10.71 28.05
N SER A 235 -12.81 -11.28 28.15
CA SER A 235 -11.60 -10.73 27.53
C SER A 235 -11.71 -10.64 26.01
N ILE A 236 -12.33 -11.63 25.36
CA ILE A 236 -12.57 -11.61 23.90
C ILE A 236 -13.51 -10.46 23.53
N LEU A 237 -14.64 -10.32 24.24
CA LEU A 237 -15.60 -9.24 24.00
C LEU A 237 -14.97 -7.86 24.27
N SER A 238 -14.33 -7.68 25.43
CA SER A 238 -13.65 -6.44 25.83
C SER A 238 -12.56 -6.02 24.82
N THR A 239 -11.90 -6.99 24.19
CA THR A 239 -10.92 -6.73 23.12
C THR A 239 -11.56 -6.10 21.89
N VAL A 240 -12.73 -6.59 21.47
CA VAL A 240 -13.48 -6.03 20.34
C VAL A 240 -13.95 -4.61 20.66
N GLU A 241 -14.49 -4.41 21.86
CA GLU A 241 -14.93 -3.10 22.32
C GLU A 241 -13.78 -2.10 22.35
N SER A 242 -12.65 -2.49 22.95
CA SER A 242 -11.46 -1.64 23.03
C SER A 242 -10.85 -1.32 21.65
N ALA A 243 -10.84 -2.29 20.73
CA ALA A 243 -10.32 -2.10 19.37
C ALA A 243 -11.17 -1.12 18.54
N TRP A 244 -12.48 -1.04 18.82
CA TRP A 244 -13.41 -0.20 18.06
C TRP A 244 -13.95 1.01 18.82
N GLY A 245 -13.49 1.22 20.06
CA GLY A 245 -13.97 2.31 20.91
C GLY A 245 -15.44 2.17 21.29
N LEU A 246 -15.94 0.95 21.41
CA LEU A 246 -17.32 0.68 21.82
C LEU A 246 -17.48 0.84 23.32
N ALA A 247 -18.67 1.24 23.76
CA ALA A 247 -19.01 1.25 25.18
C ALA A 247 -19.24 -0.19 25.67
N ALA A 248 -18.62 -0.52 26.80
CA ALA A 248 -18.86 -1.76 27.52
C ALA A 248 -20.36 -2.01 27.74
N LEU A 249 -20.75 -3.29 27.76
CA LEU A 249 -22.11 -3.70 28.07
C LEU A 249 -22.38 -3.67 29.57
N ASN A 250 -21.43 -4.14 30.40
CA ASN A 250 -21.60 -4.17 31.86
C ASN A 250 -20.25 -4.15 32.63
N ALA A 251 -20.23 -4.71 33.85
CA ALA A 251 -19.03 -4.74 34.69
C ALA A 251 -18.04 -5.86 34.31
N ASN A 252 -18.53 -6.94 33.71
CA ASN A 252 -17.73 -8.12 33.38
C ASN A 252 -16.73 -7.83 32.26
N ASP A 253 -17.14 -7.13 31.22
CA ASP A 253 -16.30 -6.74 30.08
C ASP A 253 -15.46 -5.49 30.35
N SER A 254 -16.01 -4.49 31.05
CA SER A 254 -15.25 -3.29 31.43
C SER A 254 -14.11 -3.57 32.42
N SER A 255 -14.20 -4.66 33.19
CA SER A 255 -13.12 -5.11 34.09
C SER A 255 -12.25 -6.24 33.51
N ALA A 256 -12.63 -6.82 32.37
CA ALA A 256 -11.88 -7.90 31.75
C ALA A 256 -10.55 -7.42 31.17
N THR A 257 -9.51 -8.24 31.32
CA THR A 257 -8.21 -7.98 30.70
C THR A 257 -8.34 -8.12 29.18
N THR A 258 -8.07 -7.06 28.43
CA THR A 258 -8.03 -7.14 26.95
C THR A 258 -6.86 -7.99 26.46
N LEU A 259 -6.99 -8.54 25.26
CA LEU A 259 -5.97 -9.32 24.54
C LEU A 259 -4.81 -8.45 24.00
N ALA A 260 -4.62 -7.24 24.54
CA ALA A 260 -3.64 -6.26 24.08
C ALA A 260 -2.22 -6.83 23.97
N SER A 261 -1.83 -7.76 24.84
CA SER A 261 -0.49 -8.35 24.81
C SER A 261 -0.20 -9.10 23.51
N PHE A 262 -1.22 -9.64 22.83
CA PHE A 262 -1.07 -10.45 21.61
C PHE A 262 -0.99 -9.62 20.34
N PHE A 263 -1.16 -8.32 20.46
CA PHE A 263 -0.99 -7.39 19.37
C PHE A 263 0.30 -6.65 19.64
N GLY A 264 1.20 -6.60 18.66
CA GLY A 264 2.42 -5.82 18.79
C GLY A 264 2.05 -4.42 19.26
N ALA A 265 2.90 -3.78 20.08
CA ALA A 265 2.70 -2.38 20.44
C ALA A 265 2.31 -1.66 19.17
N SER A 266 1.14 -1.02 19.15
CA SER A 266 0.69 -0.22 18.03
C SER A 266 1.77 0.83 17.84
N THR A 267 2.75 0.54 16.99
CA THR A 267 3.69 1.54 16.54
C THR A 267 2.77 2.60 15.96
N PRO A 268 2.84 3.84 16.46
CA PRO A 268 2.17 4.95 15.79
C PRO A 268 2.47 4.77 14.31
N SER A 269 1.44 4.77 13.45
CA SER A 269 1.63 4.66 12.01
C SER A 269 2.80 5.58 11.64
N THR A 270 3.95 5.01 11.30
CA THR A 270 5.13 5.81 10.99
C THR A 270 4.88 6.34 9.60
N SER A 271 4.28 7.52 9.51
CA SER A 271 4.18 8.25 8.26
C SER A 271 5.59 8.63 7.82
N CYS A 272 5.92 8.45 6.55
CA CYS A 272 7.12 9.07 6.00
C CYS A 272 7.08 10.58 6.28
N SER A 273 8.16 11.15 6.83
CA SER A 273 8.24 12.58 7.20
C SER A 273 8.55 13.52 6.04
N GLY A 274 9.02 12.98 4.91
CA GLY A 274 9.40 13.78 3.75
C GLY A 274 9.69 12.92 2.52
N ALA A 275 9.61 13.55 1.35
CA ALA A 275 9.94 12.94 0.07
C ALA A 275 10.96 13.83 -0.66
N THR A 276 11.95 13.22 -1.30
CA THR A 276 12.86 13.89 -2.23
C THR A 276 12.89 13.11 -3.54
N ILE A 277 13.21 13.80 -4.64
CA ILE A 277 13.37 13.19 -5.96
C ILE A 277 14.56 13.83 -6.67
N ALA A 278 15.35 13.02 -7.36
CA ALA A 278 16.48 13.46 -8.17
C ALA A 278 16.40 12.81 -9.55
N SER A 279 16.97 13.47 -10.56
CA SER A 279 17.06 12.93 -11.93
C SER A 279 18.52 12.65 -12.31
N THR A 280 18.74 11.54 -13.03
CA THR A 280 20.02 11.22 -13.67
C THR A 280 19.77 10.85 -15.13
N PRO A 281 20.31 11.60 -16.12
CA PRO A 281 21.07 12.84 -15.98
C PRO A 281 20.28 13.99 -15.30
N GLN A 282 20.98 14.99 -14.77
CA GLN A 282 20.33 16.18 -14.19
C GLN A 282 19.64 17.00 -15.29
N SER A 283 18.55 17.68 -14.95
CA SER A 283 17.91 18.66 -15.84
C SER A 283 18.90 19.79 -16.21
N SER A 284 18.92 20.32 -17.43
CA SER A 284 18.04 20.11 -18.60
C SER A 284 18.63 19.11 -19.61
N GLN A 285 17.80 18.34 -20.31
CA GLN A 285 18.25 17.35 -21.29
C GLN A 285 17.53 17.47 -22.64
N MET A 286 18.18 17.01 -23.71
CA MET A 286 17.56 16.97 -25.04
C MET A 286 16.47 15.89 -25.08
N ALA A 287 15.43 16.13 -25.88
CA ALA A 287 14.44 15.10 -26.18
C ALA A 287 15.10 13.82 -26.74
N GLY A 288 14.59 12.65 -26.33
CA GLY A 288 15.16 11.34 -26.65
C GLY A 288 16.19 10.82 -25.63
N THR A 289 16.51 11.58 -24.59
CA THR A 289 17.36 11.14 -23.49
C THR A 289 16.60 10.18 -22.57
N GLN A 290 17.26 9.10 -22.15
CA GLN A 290 16.77 8.25 -21.07
C GLN A 290 17.13 8.89 -19.72
N VAL A 291 16.12 9.13 -18.88
CA VAL A 291 16.24 9.82 -17.60
C VAL A 291 15.69 8.91 -16.50
N ALA A 292 16.51 8.62 -15.50
CA ALA A 292 16.07 7.91 -14.30
C ALA A 292 15.70 8.93 -13.21
N PHE A 293 14.50 8.82 -12.66
CA PHE A 293 14.05 9.58 -11.50
C PHE A 293 14.09 8.69 -10.26
N THR A 294 14.89 9.07 -9.27
CA THR A 294 15.06 8.30 -8.03
C THR A 294 14.44 9.08 -6.88
N GLY A 295 13.43 8.48 -6.25
CA GLY A 295 12.81 8.96 -5.03
C GLY A 295 13.60 8.56 -3.79
N SER A 296 13.50 9.35 -2.74
CA SER A 296 14.02 9.04 -1.40
C SER A 296 13.10 9.60 -0.34
N THR A 297 13.21 9.09 0.88
CA THR A 297 12.32 9.45 1.99
C THR A 297 13.05 9.43 3.33
N SER A 298 12.49 10.13 4.32
CA SER A 298 13.02 10.22 5.68
C SER A 298 12.03 9.70 6.71
N ALA A 299 12.55 9.07 7.77
CA ALA A 299 11.76 8.46 8.83
C ALA A 299 10.69 7.48 8.32
N CYS A 300 11.05 6.64 7.35
CA CYS A 300 10.14 5.69 6.71
C CYS A 300 10.73 4.28 6.72
N PRO A 301 10.37 3.43 7.72
CA PRO A 301 10.93 2.09 7.88
C PRO A 301 10.70 1.15 6.69
N ASN A 302 9.53 1.20 6.08
CA ASN A 302 9.11 0.31 5.00
C ASN A 302 8.57 1.11 3.80
N PRO A 303 9.44 1.84 3.09
CA PRO A 303 8.97 2.80 2.09
C PRO A 303 8.35 2.10 0.88
N ARG A 304 7.33 2.74 0.32
CA ARG A 304 6.70 2.46 -0.96
C ARG A 304 6.68 3.74 -1.78
N TYR A 305 6.96 3.63 -3.08
CA TYR A 305 7.09 4.76 -4.00
C TYR A 305 6.12 4.63 -5.16
N GLU A 306 5.47 5.73 -5.48
CA GLU A 306 4.58 5.87 -6.64
C GLU A 306 4.99 7.11 -7.44
N PHE A 307 5.08 6.98 -8.77
CA PHE A 307 5.56 8.05 -9.65
C PHE A 307 4.43 8.59 -10.52
N TRP A 308 4.43 9.91 -10.67
CA TRP A 308 3.41 10.67 -11.39
C TRP A 308 4.07 11.67 -12.33
N ALA A 309 3.41 12.03 -13.43
CA ALA A 309 3.84 13.12 -14.29
C ALA A 309 2.68 14.07 -14.58
N ARG A 310 2.98 15.38 -14.58
CA ARG A 310 2.13 16.40 -15.18
C ARG A 310 2.87 16.98 -16.37
N TRP A 311 2.45 16.53 -17.55
CA TRP A 311 3.10 16.89 -18.80
C TRP A 311 2.80 18.33 -19.21
N GLN A 312 3.70 18.93 -19.97
CA GLN A 312 3.58 20.28 -20.51
C GLN A 312 2.30 20.38 -21.34
N GLY A 313 1.49 21.40 -21.05
CA GLY A 313 0.21 21.62 -21.71
C GLY A 313 -0.96 20.83 -21.10
N HIS A 314 -0.70 19.98 -20.09
CA HIS A 314 -1.73 19.27 -19.33
C HIS A 314 -1.88 19.85 -17.91
N THR A 315 -3.11 19.84 -17.40
CA THR A 315 -3.43 20.25 -16.01
C THR A 315 -3.39 19.08 -15.04
N ASP A 316 -3.67 17.87 -15.52
CA ASP A 316 -3.87 16.70 -14.68
C ASP A 316 -2.58 15.88 -14.51
N TRP A 317 -2.45 15.25 -13.35
CA TRP A 317 -1.38 14.30 -13.08
C TRP A 317 -1.76 12.91 -13.62
N GLN A 318 -0.80 12.26 -14.27
CA GLN A 318 -0.92 10.91 -14.79
C GLN A 318 -0.03 9.96 -14.00
N LEU A 319 -0.58 8.80 -13.63
CA LEU A 319 0.17 7.76 -12.93
C LEU A 319 1.17 7.11 -13.90
N LEU A 320 2.45 7.09 -13.53
CA LEU A 320 3.53 6.46 -14.30
C LEU A 320 3.88 5.08 -13.77
N GLN A 321 3.88 4.93 -12.44
CA GLN A 321 4.21 3.68 -11.76
C GLN A 321 3.48 3.67 -10.41
N GLY A 322 2.64 2.66 -10.17
CA GLY A 322 1.95 2.44 -8.89
C GLY A 322 2.89 2.16 -7.72
N TYR A 323 2.38 2.27 -6.49
CA TYR A 323 3.15 1.98 -5.27
C TYR A 323 3.92 0.65 -5.32
N SER A 324 5.24 0.72 -5.18
CA SER A 324 6.12 -0.45 -5.10
C SER A 324 7.36 -0.19 -4.22
N THR A 325 8.21 -1.19 -4.01
CA THR A 325 9.52 -1.01 -3.36
C THR A 325 10.57 -0.37 -4.27
N SER A 326 10.29 -0.23 -5.57
CA SER A 326 11.22 0.40 -6.51
C SER A 326 11.23 1.91 -6.31
N SER A 327 12.35 2.46 -5.85
CA SER A 327 12.54 3.89 -5.68
C SER A 327 12.91 4.61 -6.97
N THR A 328 12.94 3.93 -8.12
CA THR A 328 13.36 4.52 -9.39
C THR A 328 12.33 4.29 -10.49
N TYR A 329 12.04 5.35 -11.25
CA TYR A 329 11.27 5.31 -12.50
C TYR A 329 12.15 5.76 -13.67
N SER A 330 12.17 4.98 -14.76
CA SER A 330 12.95 5.27 -15.97
C SER A 330 12.05 5.82 -17.07
N TRP A 331 12.31 7.05 -17.50
CA TRP A 331 11.59 7.74 -18.56
C TRP A 331 12.43 7.86 -19.83
N ASN A 332 11.86 7.54 -20.98
CA ASN A 332 12.43 7.88 -22.29
C ASN A 332 11.73 9.14 -22.82
N SER A 333 12.45 10.25 -22.90
CA SER A 333 11.92 11.53 -23.36
C SER A 333 11.77 11.65 -24.89
N THR A 334 11.81 10.53 -25.63
CA THR A 334 11.55 10.52 -27.08
C THR A 334 10.13 11.01 -27.35
N GLY A 335 10.00 12.08 -28.14
CA GLY A 335 8.70 12.68 -28.47
C GLY A 335 8.14 13.61 -27.40
N ALA A 336 8.87 13.87 -26.31
CA ALA A 336 8.47 14.87 -25.31
C ALA A 336 8.50 16.28 -25.91
N ALA A 337 7.55 17.13 -25.50
CA ALA A 337 7.48 18.51 -25.95
C ALA A 337 8.65 19.33 -25.37
N THR A 338 9.05 20.39 -26.08
CA THR A 338 10.09 21.29 -25.55
C THR A 338 9.49 22.21 -24.49
N GLY A 339 10.04 22.13 -23.28
CA GLY A 339 9.57 22.91 -22.13
C GLY A 339 9.80 22.17 -20.82
N THR A 340 8.97 22.48 -19.82
CA THR A 340 9.11 21.93 -18.46
C THR A 340 8.05 20.88 -18.20
N GLU A 341 8.50 19.66 -17.95
CA GLU A 341 7.70 18.54 -17.48
C GLU A 341 7.81 18.47 -15.95
N ASN A 342 6.73 18.12 -15.23
CA ASN A 342 6.80 17.94 -13.77
C ASN A 342 6.69 16.47 -13.42
N ILE A 343 7.71 15.92 -12.75
CA ILE A 343 7.72 14.53 -12.27
C ILE A 343 7.56 14.52 -10.76
N GLY A 344 6.54 13.83 -10.27
CA GLY A 344 6.21 13.67 -8.87
C GLY A 344 6.60 12.29 -8.36
N VAL A 345 7.05 12.23 -7.10
CA VAL A 345 7.11 10.99 -6.33
C VAL A 345 6.23 11.13 -5.09
N TRP A 346 5.38 10.14 -4.88
CA TRP A 346 4.61 9.98 -3.66
C TRP A 346 5.23 8.84 -2.87
N VAL A 347 5.39 9.05 -1.57
CA VAL A 347 5.96 8.06 -0.67
C VAL A 347 4.96 7.76 0.44
N LYS A 348 4.95 6.49 0.87
CA LYS A 348 4.27 6.09 2.09
C LYS A 348 4.99 4.92 2.74
N ASP A 349 4.83 4.78 4.04
CA ASP A 349 5.21 3.56 4.74
C ASP A 349 4.20 2.45 4.41
N ALA A 350 4.68 1.20 4.31
CA ALA A 350 3.82 0.05 4.08
C ALA A 350 2.76 -0.15 5.18
N SER A 351 3.01 0.36 6.39
CA SER A 351 2.08 0.35 7.52
C SER A 351 1.16 1.59 7.59
N SER A 352 1.38 2.60 6.73
CA SER A 352 0.53 3.79 6.70
C SER A 352 -0.84 3.47 6.11
N ALA A 353 -1.90 3.88 6.82
CA ALA A 353 -3.28 3.77 6.37
C ALA A 353 -3.66 4.87 5.34
N GLY A 354 -2.83 5.90 5.20
CA GLY A 354 -3.03 6.98 4.24
C GLY A 354 -2.83 6.53 2.79
N SER A 355 -3.47 7.23 1.86
CA SER A 355 -3.19 7.06 0.43
C SER A 355 -1.78 7.55 0.06
N LEU A 356 -1.23 8.52 0.81
CA LEU A 356 0.15 8.99 0.76
C LEU A 356 0.59 9.53 2.14
N ASP A 357 1.90 9.55 2.41
CA ASP A 357 2.45 10.21 3.60
C ASP A 357 3.12 11.54 3.25
N ALA A 358 3.90 11.55 2.18
CA ALA A 358 4.55 12.74 1.65
C ALA A 358 4.66 12.67 0.13
N SER A 359 4.77 13.83 -0.52
CA SER A 359 4.96 13.92 -1.96
C SER A 359 5.81 15.12 -2.31
N VAL A 360 6.60 15.01 -3.37
CA VAL A 360 7.36 16.12 -3.94
C VAL A 360 7.37 16.00 -5.46
N SER A 361 7.51 17.12 -6.15
CA SER A 361 7.71 17.15 -7.60
C SER A 361 8.98 17.89 -7.99
N LEU A 362 9.63 17.42 -9.04
CA LEU A 362 10.79 18.04 -9.67
C LEU A 362 10.42 18.51 -11.08
N PRO A 363 10.59 19.81 -11.39
CA PRO A 363 10.53 20.28 -12.76
C PRO A 363 11.74 19.77 -13.54
N PHE A 364 11.50 19.17 -14.70
CA PHE A 364 12.51 18.67 -15.61
C PHE A 364 12.36 19.36 -16.97
N SER A 365 13.43 20.00 -17.44
CA SER A 365 13.38 20.77 -18.68
C SER A 365 13.89 19.94 -19.86
N VAL A 366 13.03 19.78 -20.87
CA VAL A 366 13.32 19.14 -22.15
C VAL A 366 13.66 20.22 -23.18
N THR A 367 14.86 20.14 -23.76
CA THR A 367 15.32 21.08 -24.78
C THR A 367 15.23 20.49 -26.18
N ALA A 368 15.11 21.37 -27.17
CA ALA A 368 15.26 21.00 -28.56
C ALA A 368 16.70 20.52 -28.84
N PRO A 369 16.91 19.65 -29.84
CA PRO A 369 18.23 19.44 -30.43
C PRO A 369 18.81 20.79 -30.93
N GLY A 370 20.12 21.01 -30.80
CA GLY A 370 20.81 22.14 -31.42
C GLY A 370 21.08 21.89 -32.92
N CYS A 371 21.78 22.81 -33.60
CA CYS A 371 22.27 22.57 -34.96
C CYS A 371 23.30 21.41 -34.99
N ALA A 372 23.15 20.46 -35.92
CA ALA A 372 24.07 19.31 -35.99
C ALA A 372 25.46 19.68 -36.52
N SER A 373 25.53 20.63 -37.47
CA SER A 373 26.79 21.06 -38.08
C SER A 373 26.71 22.48 -38.65
N VAL A 374 27.89 23.06 -38.91
CA VAL A 374 28.05 24.29 -39.69
C VAL A 374 29.19 24.10 -40.67
N THR A 375 29.06 24.68 -41.85
CA THR A 375 30.13 24.78 -42.85
C THR A 375 30.60 26.22 -42.95
N ALA A 376 31.87 26.42 -43.31
CA ALA A 376 32.49 27.74 -43.40
C ALA A 376 33.16 27.90 -44.77
N SER A 377 32.86 28.99 -45.47
CA SER A 377 33.48 29.34 -46.76
C SER A 377 33.87 30.82 -46.83
N ALA A 378 34.81 31.16 -47.71
CA ALA A 378 35.26 32.53 -47.92
C ALA A 378 35.26 32.89 -49.41
N THR A 379 34.85 34.11 -49.74
CA THR A 379 34.88 34.63 -51.12
C THR A 379 35.33 36.08 -51.13
N PRO A 380 36.49 36.41 -51.77
CA PRO A 380 37.48 35.47 -52.35
C PRO A 380 38.28 34.71 -51.27
N ALA A 381 38.82 33.53 -51.61
CA ALA A 381 39.65 32.73 -50.69
C ALA A 381 41.09 33.26 -50.53
N SER A 382 41.48 34.23 -51.35
CA SER A 382 42.77 34.94 -51.28
C SER A 382 42.64 36.39 -51.73
N VAL A 383 43.48 37.26 -51.16
CA VAL A 383 43.53 38.70 -51.47
C VAL A 383 44.96 39.19 -51.54
N ALA A 384 45.23 40.22 -52.35
CA ALA A 384 46.55 40.85 -52.39
C ALA A 384 46.77 41.74 -51.15
N HIS A 385 48.00 41.73 -50.63
CA HIS A 385 48.44 42.61 -49.53
C HIS A 385 48.17 44.08 -49.88
N GLY A 386 47.51 44.80 -48.96
CA GLY A 386 47.18 46.22 -49.13
C GLY A 386 46.00 46.50 -50.09
N SER A 387 45.30 45.48 -50.61
CA SER A 387 44.23 45.67 -51.59
C SER A 387 42.95 46.32 -51.05
N GLY A 388 42.69 46.22 -49.74
CA GLY A 388 41.41 46.66 -49.15
C GLY A 388 40.18 45.88 -49.65
N THR A 389 40.41 44.74 -50.32
CA THR A 389 39.35 43.86 -50.81
C THR A 389 38.54 43.33 -49.63
N HIS A 390 37.22 43.37 -49.74
CA HIS A 390 36.34 42.75 -48.75
C HIS A 390 36.21 41.25 -49.03
N VAL A 391 36.46 40.42 -48.02
CA VAL A 391 36.26 38.98 -48.07
C VAL A 391 35.01 38.64 -47.28
N THR A 392 34.05 38.00 -47.95
CA THR A 392 32.82 37.53 -47.28
C THR A 392 33.05 36.13 -46.74
N ILE A 393 32.98 36.00 -45.42
CA ILE A 393 32.99 34.72 -44.71
C ILE A 393 31.54 34.29 -44.53
N THR A 394 31.19 33.08 -44.95
CA THR A 394 29.83 32.54 -44.90
C THR A 394 29.77 31.30 -44.04
N GLY A 395 28.84 31.28 -43.10
CA GLY A 395 28.44 30.13 -42.30
C GLY A 395 27.12 29.55 -42.81
N ALA A 396 27.07 28.26 -43.10
CA ALA A 396 25.83 27.56 -43.45
C ALA A 396 25.60 26.40 -42.48
N ALA A 397 24.54 26.52 -41.67
CA ALA A 397 24.20 25.55 -40.64
C ALA A 397 23.20 24.52 -41.16
N SER A 398 23.31 23.30 -40.68
CA SER A 398 22.49 22.17 -41.12
C SER A 398 21.82 21.47 -39.94
N SER A 399 20.63 20.93 -40.18
CA SER A 399 19.84 20.18 -39.18
C SER A 399 19.62 20.97 -37.89
N CYS A 400 19.30 22.26 -38.01
CA CYS A 400 18.88 23.10 -36.89
C CYS A 400 17.38 22.90 -36.61
N THR A 401 17.00 23.00 -35.35
CA THR A 401 15.61 22.76 -34.91
C THR A 401 14.78 24.04 -34.96
N SER A 402 15.41 25.21 -34.82
CA SER A 402 14.79 26.50 -35.09
C SER A 402 15.05 26.96 -36.54
N ALA A 403 14.12 27.72 -37.10
CA ALA A 403 14.26 28.35 -38.40
C ALA A 403 15.31 29.49 -38.44
N ASN A 404 15.91 29.85 -37.29
CA ASN A 404 16.77 31.02 -37.14
C ASN A 404 18.05 30.68 -36.36
N PRO A 405 19.02 29.97 -36.97
CA PRO A 405 20.34 29.80 -36.36
C PRO A 405 21.04 31.14 -36.17
N ARG A 406 21.85 31.26 -35.11
CA ARG A 406 22.71 32.42 -34.87
C ARG A 406 24.16 32.04 -35.10
N TYR A 407 24.92 32.96 -35.67
CA TYR A 407 26.32 32.78 -36.06
C TYR A 407 27.23 33.78 -35.33
N GLU A 408 28.35 33.27 -34.84
CA GLU A 408 29.43 34.06 -34.25
C GLU A 408 30.71 33.82 -35.06
N PHE A 409 31.43 34.90 -35.39
CA PHE A 409 32.64 34.83 -36.20
C PHE A 409 33.86 35.27 -35.41
N TRP A 410 34.90 34.44 -35.51
CA TRP A 410 36.20 34.65 -34.90
C TRP A 410 37.27 34.75 -35.98
N MET A 411 38.28 35.58 -35.76
CA MET A 411 39.40 35.77 -36.67
C MET A 411 40.73 35.65 -35.91
N ARG A 412 41.72 35.01 -36.53
CA ARG A 412 43.12 35.07 -36.09
C ARG A 412 43.97 35.62 -37.23
N PRO A 413 44.35 36.91 -37.16
CA PRO A 413 45.25 37.53 -38.14
C PRO A 413 46.61 36.82 -38.23
N ALA A 414 47.30 36.93 -39.36
CA ALA A 414 48.63 36.33 -39.55
C ALA A 414 49.70 36.91 -38.59
N SER A 415 49.51 38.14 -38.12
CA SER A 415 50.45 38.88 -37.27
C SER A 415 50.36 38.54 -35.78
N VAL A 416 49.32 37.82 -35.34
CA VAL A 416 49.09 37.49 -33.93
C VAL A 416 48.68 36.03 -33.75
N SER A 417 48.98 35.46 -32.58
CA SER A 417 48.64 34.06 -32.26
C SER A 417 47.26 33.89 -31.61
N THR A 418 46.58 34.98 -31.27
CA THR A 418 45.31 34.98 -30.53
C THR A 418 44.10 35.15 -31.43
N TRP A 419 43.03 34.42 -31.12
CA TRP A 419 41.72 34.59 -31.75
C TRP A 419 41.03 35.83 -31.22
N GLN A 420 40.34 36.54 -32.11
CA GLN A 420 39.60 37.77 -31.84
C GLN A 420 38.15 37.57 -32.28
N LEU A 421 37.20 37.95 -31.43
CA LEU A 421 35.79 37.99 -31.80
C LEU A 421 35.57 39.16 -32.78
N VAL A 422 35.08 38.85 -33.99
CA VAL A 422 34.84 39.86 -35.03
C VAL A 422 33.37 40.10 -35.30
N GLN A 423 32.51 39.16 -34.91
CA GLN A 423 31.06 39.34 -34.91
C GLN A 423 30.46 38.45 -33.83
N ALA A 424 29.82 39.04 -32.81
CA ALA A 424 29.03 38.32 -31.81
C ALA A 424 27.81 37.62 -32.45
N TYR A 425 27.20 36.67 -31.74
CA TYR A 425 26.03 35.94 -32.23
C TYR A 425 24.94 36.83 -32.84
N ALA A 426 24.73 36.66 -34.15
CA ALA A 426 23.70 37.35 -34.93
C ALA A 426 22.98 36.38 -35.88
N THR A 427 21.80 36.74 -36.37
CA THR A 427 21.07 35.93 -37.37
C THR A 427 21.70 35.96 -38.76
N SER A 428 22.65 36.89 -39.01
CA SER A 428 23.41 36.94 -40.26
C SER A 428 24.40 35.79 -40.33
N GLY A 429 24.24 34.92 -41.32
CA GLY A 429 25.19 33.86 -41.66
C GLY A 429 26.45 34.34 -42.38
N THR A 430 26.70 35.65 -42.47
CA THR A 430 27.87 36.20 -43.12
C THR A 430 28.57 37.27 -42.28
N TYR A 431 29.89 37.36 -42.46
CA TYR A 431 30.76 38.41 -41.94
C TYR A 431 31.64 38.95 -43.07
N SER A 432 31.72 40.27 -43.22
CA SER A 432 32.53 40.93 -44.25
C SER A 432 33.82 41.47 -43.64
N TRP A 433 34.95 40.88 -44.01
CA TRP A 433 36.28 41.29 -43.55
C TRP A 433 36.95 42.22 -44.56
N ASN A 434 37.31 43.44 -44.14
CA ASN A 434 38.14 44.33 -44.94
C ASN A 434 39.63 44.00 -44.75
N SER A 435 40.32 43.62 -45.82
CA SER A 435 41.75 43.25 -45.80
C SER A 435 42.74 44.43 -45.73
N THR A 436 42.25 45.67 -45.56
CA THR A 436 43.11 46.85 -45.43
C THR A 436 44.07 46.69 -44.25
N GLY A 437 45.38 46.80 -44.51
CA GLY A 437 46.42 46.68 -43.48
C GLY A 437 46.69 45.26 -42.97
N ALA A 438 46.14 44.23 -43.60
CA ALA A 438 46.42 42.84 -43.24
C ALA A 438 47.85 42.44 -43.64
N ALA A 439 48.61 41.87 -42.70
CA ALA A 439 49.95 41.36 -42.98
C ALA A 439 49.91 40.16 -43.96
N PRO A 440 50.96 39.95 -44.79
CA PRO A 440 51.06 38.77 -45.65
C PRO A 440 51.02 37.48 -44.84
N GLY A 441 50.37 36.44 -45.37
CA GLY A 441 50.27 35.13 -44.74
C GLY A 441 48.84 34.61 -44.61
N LYS A 442 48.64 33.66 -43.69
CA LYS A 442 47.34 32.99 -43.48
C LYS A 442 46.55 33.67 -42.38
N VAL A 443 45.36 34.16 -42.73
CA VAL A 443 44.35 34.61 -41.77
C VAL A 443 43.36 33.47 -41.56
N TYR A 444 43.10 33.10 -40.31
CA TYR A 444 42.17 32.02 -39.98
C TYR A 444 40.83 32.60 -39.52
N PHE A 445 39.73 31.97 -39.93
CA PHE A 445 38.38 32.30 -39.48
C PHE A 445 37.73 31.09 -38.84
N GLY A 446 37.00 31.33 -37.75
CA GLY A 446 36.14 30.37 -37.08
C GLY A 446 34.69 30.84 -37.18
N VAL A 447 33.79 29.93 -37.55
CA VAL A 447 32.34 30.17 -37.61
C VAL A 447 31.69 29.24 -36.60
N TRP A 448 31.04 29.83 -35.61
CA TRP A 448 30.32 29.10 -34.57
C TRP A 448 28.82 29.27 -34.83
N VAL A 449 28.05 28.20 -34.69
CA VAL A 449 26.59 28.25 -34.76
C VAL A 449 25.99 27.87 -33.42
N ALA A 450 24.92 28.56 -33.03
CA ALA A 450 24.04 28.16 -31.95
C ALA A 450 22.58 28.36 -32.36
N ASP A 451 21.75 27.36 -32.13
CA ASP A 451 20.30 27.47 -32.23
C ASP A 451 19.77 28.39 -31.12
N ALA A 452 18.76 29.20 -31.41
CA ALA A 452 18.15 30.11 -30.44
C ALA A 452 17.56 29.38 -29.21
N ARG A 453 17.22 28.10 -29.36
CA ARG A 453 16.63 27.25 -28.32
C ARG A 453 17.59 26.22 -27.73
N SER A 454 18.85 26.19 -28.20
CA SER A 454 19.87 25.32 -27.63
C SER A 454 20.33 25.84 -26.27
N PRO A 455 20.52 24.97 -25.26
CA PRO A 455 21.16 25.35 -24.00
C PRO A 455 22.68 25.51 -24.12
N LYS A 456 23.27 25.13 -25.26
CA LYS A 456 24.72 25.25 -25.49
C LYS A 456 25.08 26.66 -25.97
N ILE A 457 26.25 27.13 -25.53
CA ILE A 457 26.85 28.37 -26.05
C ILE A 457 27.28 28.18 -27.53
N VAL A 458 27.60 26.95 -27.95
CA VAL A 458 27.94 26.56 -29.32
C VAL A 458 27.35 25.18 -29.61
N ASP A 459 26.61 25.05 -30.70
CA ASP A 459 26.10 23.76 -31.18
C ASP A 459 27.10 23.04 -32.07
N ALA A 460 27.71 23.77 -33.01
CA ALA A 460 28.76 23.29 -33.90
C ALA A 460 29.69 24.45 -34.31
N PHE A 461 30.89 24.12 -34.78
CA PHE A 461 31.84 25.11 -35.31
C PHE A 461 32.57 24.57 -36.53
N ALA A 462 33.00 25.47 -37.41
CA ALA A 462 33.86 25.18 -38.54
C ALA A 462 34.94 26.26 -38.69
N GLY A 463 36.07 25.90 -39.30
CA GLY A 463 37.18 26.81 -39.54
C GLY A 463 37.56 26.85 -41.01
N LEU A 464 38.11 27.99 -41.44
CA LEU A 464 38.69 28.18 -42.76
C LEU A 464 39.92 29.08 -42.70
N GLN A 465 40.67 29.16 -43.80
CA GLN A 465 41.77 30.11 -43.96
C GLN A 465 41.57 30.97 -45.21
N VAL A 466 42.02 32.22 -45.15
CA VAL A 466 42.13 33.16 -46.27
C VAL A 466 43.61 33.54 -46.42
N THR A 467 44.14 33.49 -47.63
CA THR A 467 45.55 33.81 -47.91
C THR A 467 45.70 35.27 -48.33
N VAL A 468 46.55 36.01 -47.62
CA VAL A 468 47.00 37.36 -48.03
C VAL A 468 48.34 37.20 -48.74
N THR A 469 48.34 37.41 -50.07
CA THR A 469 49.52 37.26 -50.94
C THR A 469 50.34 38.52 -51.05
#